data_AF-A0A2A4NU20-F1
#
_entry.id   AF-A0A2A4NU20-F1
#
_cell.length_a   1.000
_cell.length_b   1.000
_cell.length_c   1.000
_cell.angle_alpha   90.00
_cell.angle_beta   90.00
_cell.angle_gamma   90.00
#
_symmetry.space_group_name_H-M   'P 1'
#
loop_
_entity.id
_entity.type
_entity.pdbx_description
1 polymer ?
#
loop_
_entity_poly.entity_id
_entity_poly.type
_entity_poly.pdbx_seq_one_letter_code
_entity_poly.pdbx_strand_id
1 'polypeptide(L)'
;MTEVSLAAAVAVLGVNLLANSPHRQSARRRRLTAVGLAGSAAAGDSEVSILINQTEVGRLFNSATGFPDRFDLMAIGEEVPPNSEISAVVVDAPATNPLNLLIEFTD
;
A
#
# COMPACT_ATOMS: atom_id res chain seq x y z
N MET A 1 10.43 4.10 -5.70
CA MET A 1 10.10 3.06 -4.71
C MET A 1 9.83 3.77 -3.40
N THR A 2 8.69 3.49 -2.77
CA THR A 2 8.23 4.13 -1.54
C THR A 2 7.94 3.05 -0.52
N GLU A 3 8.60 3.13 0.62
CA GLU A 3 8.42 2.21 1.75
C GLU A 3 7.67 2.91 2.87
N VAL A 4 6.69 2.22 3.45
CA VAL A 4 5.92 2.68 4.60
C VAL A 4 5.85 1.56 5.61
N SER A 5 6.10 1.88 6.88
CA SER A 5 5.92 0.98 8.02
C SER A 5 5.02 1.67 9.03
N LEU A 6 3.85 1.09 9.30
CA LEU A 6 2.90 1.61 10.27
C LEU A 6 2.66 0.60 11.38
N ALA A 7 2.78 1.02 12.63
CA ALA A 7 2.54 0.16 13.79
C ALA A 7 1.08 -0.35 13.81
N ALA A 8 0.89 -1.60 14.25
CA ALA A 8 -0.44 -2.25 14.28
C ALA A 8 -1.51 -1.43 15.00
N ALA A 9 -1.14 -0.78 16.12
CA ALA A 9 -2.04 0.07 16.90
C ALA A 9 -2.58 1.29 16.14
N VAL A 10 -1.94 1.67 15.03
CA VAL A 10 -2.34 2.81 14.18
C VAL A 10 -2.89 2.33 12.84
N ALA A 11 -2.47 1.16 12.35
CA ALA A 11 -2.95 0.57 11.12
C ALA A 11 -4.36 -0.06 11.27
N VAL A 12 -5.30 0.70 11.81
CA VAL A 12 -6.69 0.26 12.02
C VAL A 12 -7.53 0.44 10.76
N LEU A 13 -8.71 -0.19 10.74
CA LEU A 13 -9.67 -0.10 9.65
C LEU A 13 -9.90 1.35 9.17
N GLY A 14 -9.79 1.57 7.86
CA GLY A 14 -10.02 2.88 7.22
C GLY A 14 -8.82 3.83 7.25
N VAL A 15 -7.71 3.47 7.90
CA VAL A 15 -6.50 4.29 7.89
C VAL A 15 -5.80 4.20 6.53
N ASN A 16 -5.42 5.36 5.99
CA ASN A 16 -4.60 5.44 4.80
C ASN A 16 -3.12 5.36 5.19
N LEU A 17 -2.45 4.27 4.82
CA LEU A 17 -1.02 4.06 5.07
C LEU A 17 -0.14 5.12 4.39
N LEU A 18 -0.59 5.69 3.27
CA LEU A 18 0.13 6.73 2.54
C LEU A 18 -0.16 8.16 3.03
N ALA A 19 -0.95 8.34 4.10
CA ALA A 19 -1.41 9.66 4.54
C ALA A 19 -0.27 10.68 4.71
N ASN A 20 0.89 10.22 5.21
CA ASN A 20 2.08 11.04 5.46
C ASN A 20 3.18 10.88 4.40
N SER A 21 2.91 10.18 3.30
CA SER A 21 3.90 9.96 2.24
C SER A 21 3.92 11.14 1.26
N PRO A 22 5.10 11.71 0.94
CA PRO A 22 5.21 12.74 -0.10
C PRO A 22 4.88 12.20 -1.50
N HIS A 23 4.88 10.87 -1.68
CA HIS A 23 4.53 10.21 -2.94
C HIS A 23 3.03 9.92 -3.07
N ARG A 24 2.21 10.30 -2.07
CA ARG A 24 0.74 10.22 -2.14
C ARG A 24 0.17 11.02 -3.31
N GLN A 25 0.74 12.18 -3.60
CA GLN A 25 0.31 13.05 -4.69
C GLN A 25 1.51 13.70 -5.36
N SER A 26 1.46 13.86 -6.68
CA SER A 26 2.51 14.52 -7.46
C SER A 26 1.90 15.23 -8.66
N ALA A 27 2.49 16.37 -9.04
CA ALA A 27 2.10 17.10 -10.25
C ALA A 27 2.56 16.42 -11.55
N ARG A 28 3.37 15.37 -11.46
CA ARG A 28 3.82 14.57 -12.61
C ARG A 28 2.89 13.38 -12.83
N ARG A 29 2.70 13.01 -14.10
CA ARG A 29 2.11 11.71 -14.47
C ARG A 29 3.06 10.61 -13.99
N ARG A 30 2.49 9.53 -13.47
CA ARG A 30 3.23 8.37 -12.96
C ARG A 30 2.46 7.11 -13.34
N ARG A 31 3.13 5.97 -13.30
CA ARG A 31 2.51 4.65 -13.39
C ARG A 31 2.77 3.89 -12.11
N LEU A 32 1.70 3.39 -11.49
CA LEU A 32 1.78 2.47 -10.36
C LEU A 32 2.12 1.08 -10.91
N THR A 33 3.37 0.67 -10.81
CA THR A 33 3.82 -0.59 -11.43
C THR A 33 3.50 -1.77 -10.55
N ALA A 34 3.84 -1.69 -9.27
CA ALA A 34 3.65 -2.77 -8.34
C ALA A 34 3.45 -2.30 -6.90
N VAL A 35 2.77 -3.13 -6.12
CA VAL A 35 2.55 -2.92 -4.68
C VAL A 35 2.82 -4.24 -3.96
N GLY A 36 3.49 -4.18 -2.82
CA GLY A 36 3.72 -5.31 -1.92
C GLY A 36 3.20 -4.96 -0.53
N LEU A 37 2.56 -5.93 0.10
CA LEU A 37 2.09 -5.81 1.48
C LEU A 37 2.66 -6.98 2.28
N ALA A 38 3.36 -6.69 3.36
CA ALA A 38 3.76 -7.69 4.33
C ALA A 38 3.64 -7.11 5.74
N GLY A 39 3.93 -7.94 6.73
CA GLY A 39 3.75 -7.62 8.13
C GLY A 39 2.58 -8.37 8.72
N SER A 40 2.07 -7.86 9.84
CA SER A 40 1.13 -8.58 10.70
C SER A 40 1.67 -9.93 11.24
N ALA A 41 0.86 -10.60 12.05
CA ALA A 41 1.23 -11.81 12.80
C ALA A 41 1.19 -13.06 11.93
N ALA A 42 0.25 -13.13 11.00
CA ALA A 42 0.04 -14.24 10.09
C ALA A 42 -0.15 -13.73 8.67
N ALA A 43 0.39 -14.43 7.67
CA ALA A 43 0.11 -14.10 6.27
C ALA A 43 -1.39 -14.26 5.96
N GLY A 44 -1.95 -13.34 5.19
CA GLY A 44 -3.35 -13.33 4.79
C GLY A 44 -4.34 -12.82 5.85
N ASP A 45 -3.86 -12.32 6.99
CA ASP A 45 -4.71 -11.82 8.08
C ASP A 45 -5.02 -10.31 7.99
N SER A 46 -4.36 -9.60 7.09
CA SER A 46 -4.49 -8.15 6.92
C SER A 46 -4.69 -7.81 5.45
N GLU A 47 -5.51 -6.81 5.19
CA GLU A 47 -5.91 -6.44 3.84
C GLU A 47 -5.84 -4.92 3.66
N VAL A 48 -5.31 -4.49 2.51
CA VAL A 48 -5.27 -3.09 2.09
C VAL A 48 -5.84 -2.95 0.69
N SER A 49 -6.75 -1.99 0.51
CA SER A 49 -7.24 -1.54 -0.79
C SER A 49 -6.39 -0.39 -1.30
N ILE A 50 -5.97 -0.48 -2.56
CA ILE A 50 -5.21 0.55 -3.27
C ILE A 50 -6.19 1.32 -4.14
N LEU A 51 -6.25 2.63 -3.91
CA LEU A 51 -7.13 3.53 -4.64
C LEU A 51 -6.33 4.61 -5.36
N ILE A 52 -6.78 4.96 -6.56
CA ILE A 52 -6.40 6.19 -7.25
C ILE A 52 -7.63 7.10 -7.18
N ASN A 53 -7.50 8.22 -6.46
CA ASN A 53 -8.59 9.09 -6.03
C ASN A 53 -9.65 8.30 -5.24
N GLN A 54 -10.69 7.81 -5.92
CA GLN A 54 -11.80 7.04 -5.34
C GLN A 54 -12.04 5.70 -6.05
N THR A 55 -11.20 5.38 -7.04
CA THR A 55 -11.31 4.13 -7.80
C THR A 55 -10.34 3.11 -7.20
N GLU A 56 -10.87 1.98 -6.72
CA GLU A 56 -10.06 0.82 -6.32
C GLU A 56 -9.39 0.23 -7.55
N VAL A 57 -8.06 0.15 -7.51
CA VAL A 57 -7.22 -0.39 -8.59
C VAL A 57 -6.56 -1.70 -8.21
N GLY A 58 -6.60 -2.06 -6.93
CA GLY A 58 -6.05 -3.31 -6.45
C GLY A 58 -6.35 -3.52 -4.98
N ARG A 59 -6.22 -4.77 -4.56
CA ARG A 59 -6.43 -5.20 -3.19
C ARG A 59 -5.35 -6.22 -2.86
N LEU A 60 -4.68 -6.04 -1.74
CA LEU A 60 -3.56 -6.87 -1.34
C LEU A 60 -3.80 -7.41 0.06
N PHE A 61 -3.54 -8.70 0.20
CA PHE A 61 -3.35 -9.34 1.48
C PHE A 61 -1.87 -9.30 1.84
N ASN A 62 -1.56 -9.29 3.13
CA ASN A 62 -0.17 -9.40 3.56
C ASN A 62 0.38 -10.79 3.18
N SER A 63 1.44 -10.83 2.38
CA SER A 63 2.01 -12.07 1.84
C SER A 63 2.85 -12.83 2.87
N ALA A 64 3.49 -12.10 3.79
CA ALA A 64 4.42 -12.64 4.77
C ALA A 64 4.46 -11.76 6.03
N THR A 65 5.14 -12.25 7.07
CA THR A 65 5.55 -11.42 8.20
C THR A 65 6.82 -10.62 7.85
N GLY A 66 7.06 -9.51 8.54
CA GLY A 66 8.23 -8.66 8.26
C GLY A 66 7.98 -7.64 7.15
N PHE A 67 9.02 -7.32 6.37
CA PHE A 67 8.95 -6.33 5.29
C PHE A 67 8.80 -7.00 3.93
N PRO A 68 7.97 -6.45 3.02
CA PRO A 68 7.81 -7.00 1.68
C PRO A 68 9.09 -6.79 0.87
N ASP A 69 9.48 -7.81 0.11
CA ASP A 69 10.58 -7.74 -0.85
C ASP A 69 10.07 -7.65 -2.30
N ARG A 70 10.98 -7.80 -3.28
CA ARG A 70 10.61 -7.74 -4.71
C ARG A 70 9.77 -8.92 -5.18
N PHE A 71 9.76 -10.03 -4.46
CA PHE A 71 8.96 -11.22 -4.78
C PHE A 71 7.54 -11.11 -4.21
N ASP A 72 7.32 -10.25 -3.21
CA ASP A 72 6.01 -9.93 -2.64
C ASP A 72 5.22 -8.90 -3.47
N LEU A 73 5.85 -8.34 -4.51
CA LEU A 73 5.24 -7.31 -5.36
C LEU A 73 4.19 -7.88 -6.30
N MET A 74 2.95 -7.43 -6.15
CA MET A 74 1.87 -7.65 -7.10
C MET A 74 1.87 -6.54 -8.15
N ALA A 75 1.91 -6.92 -9.43
CA ALA A 75 1.80 -5.97 -10.52
C ALA A 75 0.38 -5.39 -10.61
N ILE A 76 0.27 -4.07 -10.62
CA ILE A 76 -0.99 -3.33 -10.84
C ILE A 76 -0.98 -2.75 -12.26
N GLY A 77 0.06 -1.99 -12.58
CA GLY A 77 0.26 -1.45 -13.92
C GLY A 77 -0.69 -0.31 -14.31
N GLU A 78 -1.26 0.39 -13.34
CA GLU A 78 -2.24 1.45 -13.56
C GLU A 78 -1.60 2.82 -13.72
N GLU A 79 -2.21 3.64 -14.59
CA GLU A 79 -1.76 5.02 -14.77
C GLU A 79 -2.31 5.92 -13.67
N VAL A 80 -1.44 6.77 -13.14
CA VAL A 80 -1.77 7.79 -12.15
C VAL A 80 -1.70 9.15 -12.84
N PRO A 81 -2.84 9.79 -13.12
CA PRO A 81 -2.86 11.13 -13.70
C PRO A 81 -2.16 12.15 -12.78
N PRO A 82 -1.65 13.26 -13.35
CA PRO A 82 -1.14 14.38 -12.56
C PRO A 82 -2.13 14.81 -11.47
N ASN A 83 -1.61 15.10 -10.28
CA ASN A 83 -2.36 15.51 -9.09
C ASN A 83 -3.40 14.49 -8.58
N SER A 84 -3.46 13.29 -9.13
CA SER A 84 -4.29 12.23 -8.55
C SER A 84 -3.68 11.73 -7.25
N GLU A 85 -4.55 11.51 -6.27
CA GLU A 85 -4.17 10.98 -4.97
C GLU A 85 -4.08 9.47 -5.03
N ILE A 86 -3.04 8.90 -4.42
CA ILE A 86 -2.90 7.46 -4.24
C ILE A 86 -3.11 7.14 -2.76
N SER A 87 -4.04 6.24 -2.49
CA SER A 87 -4.40 5.85 -1.13
C SER A 87 -4.23 4.35 -0.96
N ALA A 88 -3.73 3.95 0.20
CA ALA A 88 -3.61 2.56 0.60
C ALA A 88 -4.39 2.40 1.91
N VAL A 89 -5.66 2.05 1.79
CA VAL A 89 -6.62 2.04 2.89
C VAL A 89 -6.71 0.66 3.49
N VAL A 90 -6.52 0.55 4.81
CA VAL A 90 -6.68 -0.71 5.54
C VAL A 90 -8.14 -1.15 5.51
N VAL A 91 -8.38 -2.34 4.97
CA VAL A 91 -9.70 -3.01 4.91
C VAL A 91 -9.81 -4.07 6.00
N ASP A 92 -8.70 -4.72 6.35
CA ASP A 92 -8.60 -5.60 7.51
C ASP A 92 -7.32 -5.30 8.29
N ALA A 93 -7.46 -5.11 9.59
CA ALA A 93 -6.41 -4.56 10.45
C ALA A 93 -5.49 -5.66 10.97
N PRO A 94 -4.18 -5.38 11.14
CA PRO A 94 -3.22 -6.36 11.60
C PRO A 94 -3.40 -6.63 13.09
N ALA A 95 -3.21 -7.88 13.49
CA ALA A 95 -3.44 -8.29 14.87
C ALA A 95 -2.35 -7.77 15.83
N THR A 96 -1.07 -8.04 15.54
CA THR A 96 0.01 -7.77 16.51
C THR A 96 1.23 -7.08 15.94
N ASN A 97 1.56 -7.27 14.65
CA ASN A 97 2.77 -6.71 14.05
C ASN A 97 2.46 -5.54 13.13
N PRO A 98 3.43 -4.63 12.90
CA PRO A 98 3.28 -3.53 11.94
C PRO A 98 2.85 -4.02 10.55
N LEU A 99 2.16 -3.16 9.83
CA LEU A 99 1.88 -3.30 8.41
C LEU A 99 2.94 -2.53 7.61
N ASN A 100 3.58 -3.25 6.69
CA ASN A 100 4.65 -2.75 5.85
C ASN A 100 4.20 -2.77 4.40
N LEU A 101 4.20 -1.59 3.79
CA LEU A 101 3.76 -1.37 2.43
C LEU A 101 4.94 -0.92 1.59
N LEU A 102 5.08 -1.53 0.42
CA LEU A 102 6.07 -1.18 -0.56
C LEU A 102 5.36 -0.83 -1.87
N ILE A 103 5.65 0.34 -2.42
CA ILE A 103 5.06 0.79 -3.68
C ILE A 103 6.15 1.15 -4.68
N GLU A 104 5.98 0.66 -5.91
CA GLU A 104 6.82 1.00 -7.04
C GLU A 104 6.08 1.90 -8.03
N PHE A 105 6.78 2.94 -8.45
CA PHE A 105 6.32 3.90 -9.45
C PHE A 105 7.32 3.94 -10.58
N THR A 106 6.84 4.14 -11.80
CA THR A 106 7.64 4.55 -12.95
C THR A 106 7.10 5.87 -13.49
N ASP A 107 8.01 6.76 -13.88
CA ASP A 107 7.70 8.09 -14.42
C ASP A 107 7.51 8.04 -15.95
#